data_AF-A0A183G3Z9-F1
#
_entry.id   AF-A0A183G3Z9-F1
#
_cell.length_a   1.000
_cell.length_b   1.000
_cell.length_c   1.000
_cell.angle_alpha   90.00
_cell.angle_beta   90.00
_cell.angle_gamma   90.00
#
_symmetry.space_group_name_H-M   'P 1'
#
loop_
_entity.id
_entity.type
_entity.pdbx_description
1 polymer ?
#
loop_
_entity_poly.entity_id
_entity_poly.type
_entity_poly.pdbx_seq_one_letter_code
_entity_poly.pdbx_strand_id
1 'polypeptide(L)'
;MEHEEIVETNVIRLDPRDLNSIIQAVKADAPSSSQQTSAAYSFKREGFGRQYEFNSSLVRKLSNVHGTEDIETVIPEVIQELNVRNGTLKIADSHPQVFQFLNIKSKSESLKSMDPRLSEFMESIKKREDDGKKRKSSTLPMPFRRQETAWRPVSFSRRSSTDFSS
;
A
#
# COMPACT_ATOMS: atom_id res chain seq x y z
N MET A 1 -60.70 -45.37 -20.40
CA MET A 1 -60.44 -43.93 -20.67
C MET A 1 -61.44 -43.21 -19.78
N GLU A 2 -61.08 -42.45 -18.74
CA GLU A 2 -59.87 -41.65 -18.47
C GLU A 2 -59.70 -41.43 -16.95
N HIS A 3 -58.53 -40.94 -16.55
CA HIS A 3 -57.93 -40.97 -15.21
C HIS A 3 -58.45 -39.93 -14.21
N GLU A 4 -58.24 -40.22 -12.90
CA GLU A 4 -58.28 -39.31 -11.76
C GLU A 4 -57.48 -38.02 -11.98
N GLU A 5 -57.98 -36.89 -11.47
CA GLU A 5 -57.12 -35.77 -11.05
C GLU A 5 -57.67 -35.16 -9.76
N ILE A 6 -57.23 -35.72 -8.62
CA ILE A 6 -57.37 -35.11 -7.30
C ILE A 6 -56.25 -34.08 -7.19
N VAL A 7 -56.55 -32.81 -7.42
CA VAL A 7 -55.63 -31.71 -7.12
C VAL A 7 -55.76 -31.37 -5.63
N GLU A 8 -55.13 -32.17 -4.77
CA GLU A 8 -54.88 -31.80 -3.37
C GLU A 8 -53.75 -30.77 -3.33
N THR A 9 -54.12 -29.49 -3.37
CA THR A 9 -53.23 -28.41 -2.96
C THR A 9 -52.93 -28.55 -1.47
N ASN A 10 -51.77 -29.14 -1.15
CA ASN A 10 -51.22 -29.20 0.20
C ASN A 10 -50.86 -27.79 0.71
N VAL A 11 -51.85 -27.06 1.19
CA VAL A 11 -51.67 -25.78 1.88
C VAL A 11 -51.29 -26.08 3.33
N ILE A 12 -49.99 -26.10 3.60
CA ILE A 12 -49.45 -26.26 4.96
C ILE A 12 -49.69 -24.96 5.72
N ARG A 13 -50.65 -24.96 6.66
CA ARG A 13 -50.85 -23.84 7.61
C ARG A 13 -49.88 -24.03 8.78
N LEU A 14 -48.88 -23.16 8.89
CA LEU A 14 -47.95 -23.14 10.00
C LEU A 14 -48.60 -22.51 11.25
N ASP A 15 -48.44 -23.13 12.43
CA ASP A 15 -48.85 -22.54 13.70
C ASP A 15 -47.91 -21.35 14.03
N PRO A 16 -48.39 -20.23 14.61
CA PRO A 16 -47.56 -19.14 15.10
C PRO A 16 -46.29 -19.55 15.88
N ARG A 17 -46.28 -20.70 16.55
CA ARG A 17 -45.10 -21.23 17.24
C ARG A 17 -44.02 -21.75 16.27
N ASP A 18 -44.42 -22.36 15.17
CA ASP A 18 -43.51 -22.85 14.14
C ASP A 18 -42.84 -21.67 13.43
N LEU A 19 -43.61 -20.62 13.14
CA LEU A 19 -43.10 -19.36 12.61
C LEU A 19 -42.06 -18.72 13.53
N ASN A 20 -42.33 -18.68 14.83
CA ASN A 20 -41.37 -18.17 15.81
C ASN A 20 -40.11 -19.03 15.91
N SER A 21 -40.24 -20.35 15.77
CA SER A 21 -39.10 -21.28 15.79
C SER A 21 -38.20 -21.07 14.56
N ILE A 22 -38.79 -20.87 13.38
CA ILE A 22 -38.07 -20.52 12.15
C ILE A 22 -37.35 -19.17 12.30
N ILE A 23 -38.02 -18.15 12.85
CA ILE A 23 -37.43 -16.82 13.07
C ILE A 23 -36.25 -16.91 14.05
N GLN A 24 -36.36 -17.71 15.11
CA GLN A 24 -35.28 -17.88 16.08
C GLN A 24 -34.11 -18.67 15.50
N ALA A 25 -34.36 -19.72 14.71
CA ALA A 25 -33.32 -20.46 14.01
C ALA A 25 -32.55 -19.56 13.05
N VAL A 26 -33.25 -18.73 12.26
CA VAL A 26 -32.62 -17.77 11.35
C VAL A 26 -31.84 -16.68 12.09
N LYS A 27 -32.29 -16.26 13.28
CA LYS A 27 -31.57 -15.30 14.11
C LYS A 27 -30.35 -15.89 14.81
N ALA A 28 -30.37 -17.19 15.12
CA ALA A 28 -29.24 -17.91 15.73
C ALA A 28 -28.12 -18.18 14.71
N ASP A 29 -28.48 -18.42 13.44
CA ASP A 29 -27.53 -18.60 12.34
C ASP A 29 -27.15 -17.28 11.63
N ALA A 30 -27.74 -16.15 12.02
CA ALA A 30 -27.25 -14.85 11.62
C ALA A 30 -25.92 -14.62 12.34
N PRO A 31 -24.77 -14.52 11.64
CA PRO A 31 -23.52 -14.21 12.29
C PRO A 31 -23.71 -12.86 12.99
N SER A 32 -23.67 -12.87 14.32
CA SER A 32 -23.67 -11.67 15.13
C SER A 32 -22.64 -10.72 14.53
N SER A 33 -23.09 -9.59 13.99
CA SER A 33 -22.26 -8.56 13.34
C SER A 33 -21.43 -7.78 14.38
N SER A 34 -20.91 -8.49 15.36
CA SER A 34 -19.94 -8.05 16.33
C SER A 34 -18.67 -8.89 16.16
N GLN A 35 -18.20 -9.04 14.92
CA GLN A 35 -16.78 -9.20 14.73
C GLN A 35 -16.16 -7.88 15.13
N GLN A 36 -15.72 -7.82 16.38
CA GLN A 36 -14.83 -6.82 16.90
C GLN A 36 -13.53 -6.94 16.10
N THR A 37 -13.50 -6.28 14.94
CA THR A 37 -12.33 -6.24 14.09
C THR A 37 -11.27 -5.46 14.84
N SER A 38 -10.12 -6.10 15.05
CA SER A 38 -8.87 -5.43 15.38
C SER A 38 -8.80 -4.13 14.58
N ALA A 39 -8.65 -3.01 15.29
CA ALA A 39 -8.81 -1.65 14.76
C ALA A 39 -8.41 -1.57 13.29
N ALA A 40 -9.41 -1.47 12.41
CA ALA A 40 -9.19 -1.47 10.97
C ALA A 40 -8.19 -0.36 10.63
N TYR A 41 -7.14 -0.71 9.89
CA TYR A 41 -6.16 0.27 9.45
C TYR A 41 -6.85 1.33 8.60
N SER A 42 -6.84 2.58 9.05
CA SER A 42 -7.44 3.70 8.33
C SER A 42 -6.49 4.21 7.26
N PHE A 43 -6.79 3.94 6.00
CA PHE A 43 -6.01 4.42 4.86
C PHE A 43 -6.24 5.91 4.62
N LYS A 44 -5.15 6.68 4.43
CA LYS A 44 -5.20 8.08 3.97
C LYS A 44 -5.60 8.16 2.50
N ARG A 45 -5.16 7.17 1.71
CA ARG A 45 -5.54 7.03 0.30
C ARG A 45 -6.67 6.04 0.14
N GLU A 46 -7.85 6.56 -0.18
CA GLU A 46 -9.08 5.78 -0.34
C GLU A 46 -8.91 4.61 -1.34
N GLY A 47 -8.18 4.82 -2.44
CA GLY A 47 -7.91 3.77 -3.42
C GLY A 47 -7.17 2.56 -2.85
N PHE A 48 -6.27 2.76 -1.88
CA PHE A 48 -5.60 1.65 -1.19
C PHE A 48 -6.54 0.95 -0.21
N GLY A 49 -7.41 1.70 0.47
CA GLY A 49 -8.48 1.13 1.30
C GLY A 49 -9.39 0.19 0.51
N ARG A 50 -9.91 0.65 -0.63
CA ARG A 50 -10.76 -0.19 -1.51
C ARG A 50 -10.05 -1.47 -1.99
N GLN A 51 -8.76 -1.38 -2.33
CA GLN A 51 -7.98 -2.57 -2.70
C GLN A 51 -7.77 -3.52 -1.52
N TYR A 52 -7.49 -2.99 -0.33
CA TYR A 52 -7.32 -3.79 0.87
C TYR A 52 -8.60 -4.56 1.20
N GLU A 53 -9.76 -3.89 1.18
CA GLU A 53 -11.06 -4.52 1.43
C GLU A 53 -11.39 -5.60 0.39
N PHE A 54 -11.13 -5.32 -0.88
CA PHE A 54 -11.30 -6.30 -1.95
C PHE A 54 -10.44 -7.55 -1.71
N ASN A 55 -9.14 -7.36 -1.46
CA ASN A 55 -8.22 -8.46 -1.17
C ASN A 55 -8.66 -9.24 0.09
N SER A 56 -9.05 -8.56 1.16
CA SER A 56 -9.56 -9.18 2.39
C SER A 56 -10.87 -9.95 2.16
N SER A 57 -11.72 -9.48 1.24
CA SER A 57 -12.89 -10.24 0.81
C SER A 57 -12.51 -11.51 0.05
N LEU A 58 -11.49 -11.46 -0.81
CA LEU A 58 -10.99 -12.63 -1.52
C LEU A 58 -10.39 -13.65 -0.56
N VAL A 59 -9.55 -13.22 0.38
CA VAL A 59 -8.99 -14.09 1.41
C VAL A 59 -10.10 -14.86 2.14
N ARG A 60 -11.14 -14.18 2.63
CA ARG A 60 -12.27 -14.85 3.30
C ARG A 60 -12.97 -15.87 2.41
N LYS A 61 -13.21 -15.55 1.14
CA LYS A 61 -13.87 -16.47 0.19
C LYS A 61 -13.00 -17.69 -0.10
N LEU A 62 -11.70 -17.48 -0.31
CA LEU A 62 -10.73 -18.53 -0.61
C LEU A 62 -10.50 -19.44 0.60
N SER A 63 -10.47 -18.90 1.82
CA SER A 63 -10.37 -19.70 3.04
C SER A 63 -11.53 -20.67 3.21
N ASN A 64 -12.72 -20.34 2.70
CA ASN A 64 -13.90 -21.22 2.79
C ASN A 64 -13.88 -22.40 1.82
N VAL A 65 -13.02 -22.36 0.79
CA VAL A 65 -12.88 -23.42 -0.22
C VAL A 65 -11.56 -24.20 -0.07
N HIS A 66 -10.76 -23.87 0.94
CA HIS A 66 -9.54 -24.59 1.28
C HIS A 66 -9.87 -26.01 1.77
N GLY A 67 -9.42 -27.04 1.06
CA GLY A 67 -9.65 -28.46 1.42
C GLY A 67 -10.26 -29.33 0.32
N THR A 68 -10.48 -28.80 -0.90
CA THR A 68 -10.78 -29.62 -2.08
C THR A 68 -9.48 -30.21 -2.66
N GLU A 69 -9.47 -31.51 -2.93
CA GLU A 69 -8.30 -32.37 -3.22
C GLU A 69 -7.36 -31.84 -4.34
N ASP A 70 -7.87 -31.06 -5.30
CA ASP A 70 -7.10 -30.53 -6.43
C ASP A 70 -6.50 -29.12 -6.22
N ILE A 71 -6.76 -28.45 -5.09
CA ILE A 71 -6.42 -27.02 -4.90
C ILE A 71 -5.68 -26.75 -3.57
N GLU A 72 -5.20 -27.81 -2.92
CA GLU A 72 -4.65 -27.75 -1.56
C GLU A 72 -3.40 -26.86 -1.44
N THR A 73 -2.58 -26.74 -2.49
CA THR A 73 -1.36 -25.91 -2.48
C THR A 73 -1.58 -24.50 -3.01
N VAL A 74 -2.42 -24.34 -4.03
CA VAL A 74 -2.61 -23.06 -4.73
C VAL A 74 -3.39 -22.05 -3.89
N ILE A 75 -4.45 -22.48 -3.19
CA ILE A 75 -5.26 -21.56 -2.36
C ILE A 75 -4.43 -20.91 -1.23
N PRO A 76 -3.65 -21.68 -0.44
CA PRO A 76 -2.76 -21.09 0.58
C PRO A 76 -1.78 -20.08 0.01
N GLU A 77 -1.16 -20.39 -1.13
CA GLU A 77 -0.20 -19.50 -1.79
C GLU A 77 -0.87 -18.17 -2.19
N VAL A 78 -2.04 -18.23 -2.85
CA VAL A 78 -2.79 -17.02 -3.23
C VAL A 78 -3.23 -16.22 -2.00
N ILE A 79 -3.67 -16.87 -0.92
CA ILE A 79 -4.01 -16.20 0.34
C ILE A 79 -2.78 -15.49 0.92
N GLN A 80 -1.62 -16.15 0.92
CA GLN A 80 -0.37 -15.57 1.39
C GLN A 80 0.01 -14.34 0.56
N GLU A 81 -0.06 -14.42 -0.76
CA GLU A 81 0.22 -13.30 -1.67
C GLU A 81 -0.71 -12.10 -1.42
N LEU A 82 -2.01 -12.35 -1.25
CA LEU A 82 -3.00 -11.31 -0.94
C LEU A 82 -2.69 -10.63 0.41
N ASN A 83 -2.26 -11.41 1.41
CA ASN A 83 -1.85 -10.85 2.71
C ASN A 83 -0.57 -10.00 2.60
N VAL A 84 0.43 -10.45 1.83
CA VAL A 84 1.65 -9.66 1.55
C VAL A 84 1.29 -8.37 0.82
N ARG A 85 0.38 -8.43 -0.16
CA ARG A 85 -0.12 -7.25 -0.87
C ARG A 85 -0.81 -6.28 0.08
N ASN A 86 -1.65 -6.78 0.98
CA ASN A 86 -2.31 -5.97 2.01
C ASN A 86 -1.32 -5.29 2.95
N GLY A 87 -0.27 -5.98 3.38
CA GLY A 87 0.83 -5.38 4.14
C GLY A 87 1.55 -4.28 3.35
N THR A 88 1.81 -4.53 2.07
CA THR A 88 2.44 -3.56 1.16
C THR A 88 1.58 -2.31 0.99
N LEU A 89 0.25 -2.45 0.86
CA LEU A 89 -0.68 -1.31 0.78
C LEU A 89 -0.61 -0.44 2.05
N LYS A 90 -0.56 -1.05 3.24
CA LYS A 90 -0.41 -0.30 4.51
C LYS A 90 0.90 0.50 4.56
N ILE A 91 2.00 -0.10 4.13
CA ILE A 91 3.29 0.60 4.05
C ILE A 91 3.23 1.71 3.00
N ALA A 92 2.70 1.40 1.82
CA ALA A 92 2.59 2.31 0.70
C ALA A 92 1.76 3.55 1.03
N ASP A 93 0.77 3.43 1.91
CA ASP A 93 -0.07 4.53 2.36
C ASP A 93 0.71 5.64 3.08
N SER A 94 1.84 5.31 3.72
CA SER A 94 2.80 6.30 4.23
C SER A 94 4.01 6.50 3.32
N HIS A 95 4.44 5.46 2.59
CA HIS A 95 5.67 5.43 1.81
C HIS A 95 5.43 4.92 0.38
N PRO A 96 4.90 5.76 -0.54
CA PRO A 96 4.56 5.31 -1.90
C PRO A 96 5.74 4.77 -2.70
N GLN A 97 6.97 5.18 -2.35
CA GLN A 97 8.20 4.73 -3.00
C GLN A 97 8.43 3.22 -2.84
N VAL A 98 7.72 2.55 -1.92
CA VAL A 98 7.81 1.10 -1.72
C VAL A 98 7.57 0.32 -3.02
N PHE A 99 6.66 0.77 -3.89
CA PHE A 99 6.40 0.09 -5.16
C PHE A 99 7.58 0.19 -6.13
N GLN A 100 8.23 1.35 -6.19
CA GLN A 100 9.44 1.53 -6.99
C GLN A 100 10.58 0.67 -6.44
N PHE A 101 10.75 0.65 -5.11
CA PHE A 101 11.73 -0.19 -4.44
C PHE A 101 11.50 -1.68 -4.76
N LEU A 102 10.27 -2.17 -4.64
CA LEU A 102 9.92 -3.56 -4.94
C LEU A 102 10.19 -3.91 -6.41
N ASN A 103 9.88 -3.00 -7.34
CA ASN A 103 10.16 -3.20 -8.76
C ASN A 103 11.68 -3.29 -9.03
N ILE A 104 12.47 -2.38 -8.46
CA ILE A 104 13.94 -2.42 -8.57
C ILE A 104 14.48 -3.72 -7.97
N LYS A 105 14.01 -4.11 -6.78
CA LYS A 105 14.41 -5.34 -6.10
C LYS A 105 14.11 -6.58 -6.94
N SER A 106 12.89 -6.69 -7.47
CA SER A 106 12.49 -7.81 -8.34
C SER A 106 13.36 -7.90 -9.59
N LYS A 107 13.68 -6.77 -10.24
CA LYS A 107 14.61 -6.73 -11.38
C LYS A 107 16.02 -7.20 -11.00
N SER A 108 16.54 -6.78 -9.85
CA SER A 108 17.84 -7.25 -9.38
C SER A 108 17.85 -8.74 -9.04
N GLU A 109 16.79 -9.26 -8.42
CA GLU A 109 16.66 -10.70 -8.14
C GLU A 109 16.57 -11.52 -9.41
N SER A 110 15.83 -11.03 -10.43
CA SER A 110 15.79 -11.64 -11.76
C SER A 110 17.14 -11.61 -12.47
N LEU A 111 17.89 -10.51 -12.35
CA LEU A 111 19.24 -10.44 -12.94
C LEU A 111 20.17 -11.44 -12.26
N LYS A 112 20.08 -11.54 -10.93
CA LYS A 112 20.88 -12.47 -10.13
C LYS A 112 20.59 -13.93 -10.46
N SER A 113 19.34 -14.27 -10.77
CA SER A 113 18.97 -15.63 -11.18
C SER A 113 19.42 -15.95 -12.61
N MET A 114 19.41 -14.97 -13.52
CA MET A 114 19.83 -15.17 -14.92
C MET A 114 21.36 -15.17 -15.10
N ASP A 115 22.06 -14.22 -14.48
CA ASP A 115 23.52 -14.09 -14.52
C ASP A 115 24.07 -13.54 -13.19
N PRO A 116 24.52 -14.43 -12.29
CA PRO A 116 25.06 -14.04 -10.99
C PRO A 116 26.29 -13.13 -11.11
N ARG A 117 27.16 -13.34 -12.10
CA ARG A 117 28.42 -12.58 -12.26
C ARG A 117 28.13 -11.14 -12.69
N LEU A 118 27.18 -10.98 -13.61
CA LEU A 118 26.74 -9.65 -14.03
C LEU A 118 26.05 -8.90 -12.88
N SER A 119 25.24 -9.60 -12.07
CA SER A 119 24.61 -9.02 -10.89
C SER A 119 25.64 -8.48 -9.89
N GLU A 120 26.66 -9.28 -9.54
CA GLU A 120 27.76 -8.85 -8.65
C GLU A 120 28.51 -7.64 -9.21
N PHE A 121 28.74 -7.60 -10.53
CA PHE A 121 29.38 -6.46 -11.18
C PHE A 121 28.52 -5.19 -11.07
N MET A 122 27.23 -5.26 -11.34
CA MET A 122 26.33 -4.10 -11.21
C MET A 122 26.27 -3.58 -9.76
N GLU A 123 26.23 -4.48 -8.77
CA GLU A 123 26.30 -4.12 -7.35
C GLU A 123 27.62 -3.41 -7.02
N SER A 124 28.75 -3.86 -7.59
CA SER A 124 30.06 -3.22 -7.42
C SER A 124 30.13 -1.80 -7.99
N ILE A 125 29.44 -1.53 -9.11
CA ILE A 125 29.33 -0.18 -9.69
C ILE A 125 28.51 0.71 -8.77
N LYS A 126 27.33 0.25 -8.35
CA LYS A 126 26.43 1.02 -7.50
C LYS A 126 27.08 1.36 -6.15
N LYS A 127 27.80 0.41 -5.55
CA LYS A 127 28.54 0.62 -4.29
C LYS A 127 29.60 1.72 -4.44
N ARG A 128 30.39 1.70 -5.52
CA ARG A 128 31.39 2.75 -5.79
C ARG A 128 30.75 4.12 -6.01
N GLU A 129 29.59 4.19 -6.66
CA GLU A 129 28.87 5.46 -6.86
C GLU A 129 28.40 6.07 -5.53
N ASP A 130 27.86 5.24 -4.63
CA ASP A 130 27.32 5.68 -3.35
C ASP A 130 28.45 6.11 -2.37
N ASP A 131 29.56 5.37 -2.37
CA ASP A 131 30.79 5.76 -1.65
C ASP A 131 31.40 7.06 -2.21
N GLY A 132 31.28 7.29 -3.51
CA GLY A 132 31.71 8.53 -4.17
C GLY A 132 30.83 9.75 -3.82
N LYS A 133 29.53 9.55 -3.61
CA LYS A 133 28.60 10.61 -3.16
C LYS A 133 28.89 11.05 -1.72
N LYS A 134 29.28 10.13 -0.82
CA LYS A 134 29.68 10.47 0.56
C LYS A 134 30.99 11.27 0.66
N ARG A 135 31.85 11.21 -0.37
CA ARG A 135 33.11 11.98 -0.42
C ARG A 135 32.97 13.38 -1.02
N LYS A 136 31.81 13.75 -1.56
CA LYS A 136 31.55 15.07 -2.18
C LYS A 136 30.80 16.05 -1.28
N SER A 137 30.47 15.68 -0.04
CA SER A 137 29.91 16.61 0.95
C SER A 137 30.95 17.14 1.96
N SER A 138 32.25 16.88 1.76
CA SER A 138 33.27 17.67 2.47
C SER A 138 33.53 18.94 1.67
N THR A 139 33.08 20.06 2.23
CA THR A 139 33.51 21.40 1.87
C THR A 139 35.03 21.46 1.88
N LEU A 140 35.65 21.30 0.71
CA LEU A 140 37.02 21.74 0.48
C LEU A 140 36.95 23.22 0.05
N PRO A 141 37.79 24.10 0.62
CA PRO A 141 37.71 25.53 0.36
C PRO A 141 38.08 25.77 -1.10
N MET A 142 37.21 26.48 -1.82
CA MET A 142 37.47 26.97 -3.16
C MET A 142 38.81 27.72 -3.21
N PRO A 143 39.69 27.47 -4.20
CA PRO A 143 40.92 28.21 -4.37
C PRO A 143 40.64 29.51 -5.13
N PHE A 144 39.76 30.35 -4.59
CA PHE A 144 39.68 31.73 -5.02
C PHE A 144 40.45 32.55 -4.00
N ARG A 145 41.67 32.96 -4.37
CA ARG A 145 42.33 34.08 -3.70
C ARG A 145 41.32 35.22 -3.66
N ARG A 146 41.08 35.78 -2.46
CA ARG A 146 40.49 37.12 -2.36
C ARG A 146 41.34 38.06 -3.20
N GLN A 147 40.90 38.37 -4.42
CA GLN A 147 41.26 39.64 -5.01
C GLN A 147 40.50 40.68 -4.21
N GLU A 148 41.27 41.52 -3.53
CA GLU A 148 40.77 42.72 -2.89
C GLU A 148 39.90 43.48 -3.89
N THR A 149 38.70 43.80 -3.44
CA THR A 149 37.77 44.66 -4.16
C THR A 149 38.45 46.01 -4.36
N ALA A 150 38.79 46.37 -5.61
CA ALA A 150 39.41 47.66 -5.95
C ALA A 150 38.44 48.86 -5.82
N TRP A 151 37.33 48.70 -5.12
CA TRP A 151 36.38 49.75 -4.85
C TRP A 151 36.23 49.89 -3.34
N ARG A 152 36.91 50.89 -2.78
CA ARG A 152 36.53 51.40 -1.45
C ARG A 152 35.09 51.91 -1.56
N PRO A 153 34.17 51.51 -0.68
CA PRO A 153 33.00 52.34 -0.43
C PRO A 153 33.52 53.60 0.28
N VAL A 154 33.55 54.71 -0.42
CA VAL A 154 33.73 56.02 0.21
C VAL A 154 32.48 56.26 1.04
N SER A 155 32.62 56.18 2.36
CA SER A 155 31.60 56.65 3.29
C SER A 155 32.08 57.94 3.97
N PHE A 156 31.10 58.83 4.15
CA PHE A 156 31.13 60.12 4.83
C PHE A 156 31.79 61.27 4.03
N SER A 157 31.18 62.46 3.91
CA SER A 157 30.54 63.17 5.01
C SER A 157 29.47 64.20 4.60
N ARG A 158 28.79 64.63 5.64
CA ARG A 158 27.57 65.42 5.80
C ARG A 158 27.80 66.94 5.67
N ARG A 159 26.70 67.68 5.45
CA ARG A 159 26.44 69.14 5.60
C ARG A 159 26.83 70.01 4.39
N SER A 160 26.06 71.04 3.99
CA SER A 160 24.98 71.79 4.64
C SER A 160 24.09 72.49 3.61
N SER A 161 22.89 72.83 4.05
CA SER A 161 21.89 73.73 3.48
C SER A 161 22.46 75.03 2.90
N THR A 162 21.84 75.51 1.81
CA THR A 162 21.38 76.90 1.63
C THR A 162 20.39 76.97 0.46
N ASP A 163 19.13 77.21 0.81
CA ASP A 163 18.19 78.22 0.29
C ASP A 163 18.08 78.59 -1.21
N PHE A 164 16.83 78.47 -1.68
CA PHE A 164 15.96 79.49 -2.32
C PHE A 164 16.50 80.34 -3.49
N SER A 165 15.82 80.30 -4.65
CA SER A 165 14.94 81.42 -5.08
C SER A 165 14.27 81.21 -6.45
N SER A 166 12.97 81.53 -6.44
CA SER A 166 12.04 82.03 -7.48
C SER A 166 11.90 81.30 -8.83
#